data_AF-A0A6J7BQ54-F1
#
_entry.id   AF-A0A6J7BQ54-F1
#
_cell.length_a   1.000
_cell.length_b   1.000
_cell.length_c   1.000
_cell.angle_alpha   90.00
_cell.angle_beta   90.00
_cell.angle_gamma   90.00
#
_symmetry.space_group_name_H-M   'P 1'
#
loop_
_entity.id
_entity.type
_entity.pdbx_description
1 polymer ?
#
loop_
_entity_poly.entity_id
_entity_poly.type
_entity_poly.pdbx_seq_one_letter_code
_entity_poly.pdbx_strand_id
1 'polypeptide(L)' 'MPYSDFAASESRFAMLARSNPERSQELIGLAQQDVDNRWHYYRQLADVQRTSPGHASETTIADEEQES' A
#
# COMPACT_ATOMS: atom_id res chain seq x y z
N MET A 1 2.54 11.17 -12.32
CA MET A 1 1.63 11.15 -13.48
C MET A 1 0.21 11.08 -12.94
N PRO A 2 -0.68 12.01 -13.31
CA PRO A 2 -2.11 11.92 -13.01
C PRO A 2 -2.73 10.60 -13.47
N TYR A 3 -3.73 10.07 -12.74
CA TYR A 3 -4.42 8.84 -13.13
C TYR A 3 -5.09 8.97 -14.51
N SER A 4 -5.58 10.16 -14.84
CA SER A 4 -6.20 10.47 -16.14
C SER A 4 -5.26 10.18 -17.32
N ASP A 5 -3.98 10.48 -17.18
CA ASP A 5 -3.00 10.34 -18.27
C ASP A 5 -2.69 8.85 -18.50
N PHE A 6 -2.58 8.08 -17.41
CA PHE A 6 -2.48 6.63 -17.47
C PHE A 6 -3.74 6.04 -18.13
N ALA A 7 -4.93 6.44 -17.68
CA ALA A 7 -6.19 5.95 -18.23
C ALA A 7 -6.32 6.27 -19.73
N ALA A 8 -5.84 7.43 -20.17
CA ALA A 8 -5.84 7.83 -21.58
C ALA A 8 -4.91 6.97 -22.46
N SER A 9 -3.85 6.39 -21.88
CA SER A 9 -2.93 5.49 -22.60
C SER A 9 -3.47 4.07 -22.81
N GLU A 10 -4.59 3.73 -22.18
CA GLU A 10 -5.08 2.37 -22.03
C GLU A 10 -6.41 2.16 -22.78
N SER A 11 -6.41 1.30 -23.79
CA SER A 11 -7.59 1.04 -24.65
C SER A 11 -8.85 0.62 -23.88
N ARG A 12 -8.68 -0.04 -22.72
CA ARG A 12 -9.77 -0.48 -21.85
C ARG A 12 -10.62 0.66 -21.29
N PHE A 13 -10.06 1.87 -21.15
CA PHE A 13 -10.82 3.06 -20.73
C PHE A 13 -11.30 3.88 -21.94
N ALA A 14 -10.57 3.82 -23.05
CA ALA A 14 -10.85 4.62 -24.24
C ALA A 14 -12.22 4.30 -24.88
N MET A 15 -12.72 3.07 -24.79
CA MET A 15 -14.04 2.71 -25.30
C MET A 15 -15.16 3.51 -24.63
N LEU A 16 -15.15 3.61 -23.29
CA LEU A 16 -16.16 4.34 -22.54
C LEU A 16 -16.02 5.85 -22.74
N ALA A 17 -14.80 6.36 -22.80
CA ALA A 17 -14.55 7.78 -23.06
C ALA A 17 -15.13 8.27 -24.40
N ARG A 18 -15.20 7.40 -25.42
CA ARG A 18 -15.79 7.72 -26.73
C ARG A 18 -17.32 7.61 -26.75
N SER A 19 -17.89 6.59 -26.11
CA SER A 19 -19.33 6.34 -26.15
C SER A 19 -20.12 7.12 -25.10
N ASN A 20 -19.51 7.44 -23.96
CA ASN A 20 -20.11 8.23 -22.88
C ASN A 20 -19.05 9.07 -22.15
N PRO A 21 -18.70 10.25 -22.71
CA PRO A 21 -17.65 11.11 -22.17
C PRO A 21 -17.93 11.61 -20.75
N GLU A 22 -19.18 11.99 -20.44
CA GLU A 22 -19.58 12.50 -19.11
C GLU A 22 -19.37 11.44 -18.04
N ARG A 23 -19.87 10.22 -18.27
CA ARG A 23 -19.68 9.11 -17.33
C ARG A 23 -18.20 8.75 -17.18
N SER A 24 -17.43 8.82 -18.26
CA SER A 24 -15.99 8.57 -18.20
C SER A 24 -15.28 9.59 -17.31
N GLN A 25 -15.63 10.88 -17.40
CA GLN A 25 -15.03 11.93 -16.56
C GLN A 25 -15.35 11.72 -15.09
N GLU A 26 -16.61 11.40 -14.77
CA GLU A 26 -17.02 11.08 -13.40
C GLU A 26 -16.21 9.89 -12.83
N LEU A 27 -16.11 8.80 -13.58
CA LEU A 27 -15.39 7.61 -13.14
C LEU A 27 -13.88 7.83 -13.01
N ILE A 28 -13.27 8.62 -13.89
CA ILE A 28 -11.84 8.99 -13.74
C ILE A 28 -11.62 9.81 -12.47
N GLY A 29 -12.53 10.74 -12.15
CA GLY A 29 -12.46 11.49 -10.89
C GLY A 29 -12.54 10.58 -9.66
N LEU A 30 -13.50 9.64 -9.65
CA LEU A 30 -13.63 8.66 -8.57
C LEU A 30 -12.40 7.74 -8.46
N ALA A 31 -11.82 7.32 -9.58
CA ALA A 31 -10.63 6.49 -9.59
C ALA A 31 -9.40 7.23 -9.05
N GLN A 32 -9.23 8.52 -9.37
CA GLN A 32 -8.17 9.34 -8.79
C GLN A 32 -8.32 9.43 -7.26
N GLN A 33 -9.54 9.66 -6.76
CA GLN A 33 -9.83 9.69 -5.33
C GLN A 33 -9.47 8.35 -4.65
N ASP A 34 -9.78 7.21 -5.27
CA ASP A 34 -9.41 5.88 -4.75
C ASP A 34 -7.89 5.67 -4.69
N VAL A 35 -7.17 6.07 -5.74
CA VAL A 35 -5.71 6.00 -5.79
C VAL A 35 -5.09 6.81 -4.66
N ASP A 36 -5.56 8.03 -4.43
CA ASP A 36 -5.06 8.90 -3.36
C ASP A 36 -5.32 8.27 -1.99
N ASN A 37 -6.54 7.78 -1.75
CA ASN A 37 -6.92 7.13 -0.50
C ASN A 37 -6.05 5.90 -0.21
N ARG A 38 -5.85 5.03 -1.21
CA ARG A 38 -5.02 3.82 -1.07
C ARG A 38 -3.55 4.16 -0.84
N TRP A 39 -3.04 5.19 -1.52
CA TRP A 39 -1.69 5.67 -1.27
C TRP A 39 -1.53 6.14 0.18
N HIS A 40 -2.46 6.96 0.67
CA HIS A 40 -2.43 7.45 2.05
C HIS A 40 -2.48 6.30 3.05
N TYR A 41 -3.36 5.33 2.84
CA TYR A 41 -3.50 4.15 3.70
C TYR A 41 -2.20 3.32 3.75
N TYR A 42 -1.63 2.96 2.59
CA TYR A 42 -0.41 2.16 2.58
C TYR A 42 0.80 2.92 3.08
N ARG A 43 0.86 4.24 2.86
CA ARG A 43 1.90 5.08 3.46
C ARG A 43 1.86 5.01 4.99
N GLN A 44 0.67 5.10 5.58
CA GLN A 44 0.52 4.98 7.03
C GLN A 44 0.98 3.61 7.53
N LEU A 45 0.57 2.52 6.86
CA LEU A 45 1.00 1.18 7.24
C LEU A 45 2.50 0.93 7.10
N ALA A 46 3.14 1.51 6.08
CA ALA A 46 4.59 1.39 5.90
C ALA A 46 5.39 2.13 6.99
N ASP A 47 4.82 3.18 7.60
CA ASP A 47 5.44 3.95 8.67
C ASP A 47 5.23 3.33 10.06
N VAL A 48 4.33 2.35 10.18
CA VAL A 48 4.19 1.54 11.40
C VAL A 48 5.41 0.63 11.53
N GLN A 49 6.46 1.12 12.18
CA GLN A 49 7.56 0.31 12.66
C GLN A 49 6.97 -0.72 13.63
N ARG A 50 7.05 -2.02 13.28
CA ARG A 50 6.84 -3.08 14.26
C ARG A 50 7.93 -2.93 15.32
N THR A 51 7.59 -2.34 16.46
CA THR A 51 8.31 -2.63 17.70
C THR A 51 8.00 -4.09 18.02
N SER A 52 8.73 -5.02 17.42
CA SER A 52 8.81 -6.38 17.98
C SER A 52 9.37 -6.19 19.38
N PRO A 53 8.68 -6.64 20.44
CA PRO A 53 9.33 -6.81 21.73
C PRO A 53 10.58 -7.65 21.44
N GLY A 54 11.75 -7.13 21.82
CA GLY A 54 13.02 -7.81 21.61
C GLY A 54 12.88 -9.25 22.10
N HIS A 55 13.31 -10.20 21.28
CA HIS A 55 13.50 -11.56 21.74
C HIS A 55 14.23 -11.50 23.08
N ALA A 56 13.56 -11.99 24.13
CA ALA A 56 14.10 -12.07 25.47
C ALA A 56 15.51 -12.68 25.37
N SER A 57 16.51 -11.83 25.57
CA SER A 57 17.86 -12.27 25.89
C SER A 57 17.82 -12.85 27.29
N GLU A 58 17.28 -14.06 27.42
CA GLU A 58 17.41 -14.89 28.61
C GLU A 58 17.41 -16.36 28.20
N THR A 59 18.32 -16.71 27.29
CA THR A 59 18.99 -18.01 27.41
C THR A 59 20.19 -17.76 28.30
N THR A 60 19.95 -17.73 29.61
CA THR A 60 20.99 -18.02 30.59
C THR A 60 21.46 -19.44 30.27
N ILE A 61 22.58 -19.54 29.58
CA ILE A 61 23.35 -20.78 29.54
C ILE A 61 23.74 -21.03 31.00
N ALA A 62 23.06 -21.98 31.63
CA ALA A 62 23.49 -22.54 32.90
C ALA A 62 24.77 -23.35 32.60
N ASP A 63 25.88 -22.63 32.53
CA ASP A 63 27.21 -23.17 32.74
C ASP A 63 27.45 -23.07 34.25
N GLU A 64 26.88 -24.01 35.01
CA GLU A 64 27.39 -24.33 36.34
C GLU A 64 28.04 -25.71 36.23
N GLU A 65 29.35 -25.65 35.99
CA GLU A 65 30.31 -26.62 36.48
C GLU A 65 29.95 -26.99 37.93
N GLN A 66 29.45 -28.20 38.15
CA GLN A 66 29.62 -28.86 39.45
C GLN A 66 30.77 -29.85 39.32
N GLU A 67 31.95 -29.28 39.56
CA GLU A 67 33.18 -29.98 39.88
C GLU A 67 33.07 -30.57 41.30
N SER A 68 33.53 -31.83 41.44
CA SER A 68 33.78 -32.65 42.65
C SER A 68 32.64 -33.45 43.28
#